data_AF-A0A813ELG9-F1
#
_entry.id   AF-A0A813ELG9-F1
#
_cell.length_a   1.000
_cell.length_b   1.000
_cell.length_c   1.000
_cell.angle_alpha   90.00
_cell.angle_beta   90.00
_cell.angle_gamma   90.00
#
_symmetry.space_group_name_H-M   'P 1'
#
loop_
_entity.id
_entity.type
_entity.pdbx_description
1 polymer ?
#
loop_
_entity_poly.entity_id
_entity_poly.type
_entity_poly.pdbx_seq_one_letter_code
_entity_poly.pdbx_strand_id
1 'polypeptide(L)'
;MELVEGGELFEDIVSHGCLTESEARYVFLQLADALRYIHSKGVVHRDLKPENILVDKKESRPGLPEVKISDFGHSKLIDDGYSTALTRVGTPQYWAPEVLDARTNARGYNEKVDLWSLGVVLFVMLEGTYPFDGADNSLED
;
A
#
# COMPACT_ATOMS: atom_id res chain seq x y z
N MET A 1 -11.94 10.64 12.03
CA MET A 1 -11.20 9.37 12.08
C MET A 1 -11.04 8.98 13.54
N GLU A 2 -10.97 7.69 13.83
CA GLU A 2 -10.53 7.21 15.16
C GLU A 2 -9.01 7.42 15.33
N LEU A 3 -8.54 7.52 16.56
CA LEU A 3 -7.11 7.57 16.85
C LEU A 3 -6.56 6.14 16.81
N VAL A 4 -5.60 5.89 15.92
CA VAL A 4 -4.83 4.64 15.89
C VAL A 4 -3.50 4.90 16.57
N GLU A 5 -3.27 4.21 17.68
CA GLU A 5 -2.06 4.40 18.48
C GLU A 5 -1.03 3.37 18.05
N GLY A 6 -0.04 3.78 17.26
CA GLY A 6 1.07 2.90 16.90
C GLY A 6 2.03 3.46 15.88
N GLY A 7 1.58 4.47 15.14
CA GLY A 7 2.39 5.10 14.10
C GLY A 7 2.20 4.39 12.77
N GLU A 8 3.12 4.65 11.87
CA GLU A 8 3.11 4.10 10.52
C GLU A 8 3.87 2.77 10.48
N LEU A 9 3.40 1.83 9.66
CA LEU A 9 4.12 0.57 9.43
C LEU A 9 5.53 0.84 8.88
N PHE A 10 5.73 1.95 8.17
CA PHE A 10 7.04 2.40 7.71
C PHE A 10 8.04 2.56 8.87
N GLU A 11 7.64 3.20 9.97
CA GLU A 11 8.51 3.41 11.14
C GLU A 11 8.91 2.08 11.79
N ASP A 12 7.98 1.11 11.84
CA ASP A 12 8.25 -0.23 12.35
C ASP A 12 9.25 -0.98 11.45
N ILE A 13 9.12 -0.87 10.12
CA ILE A 13 10.07 -1.48 9.16
C ILE A 13 11.46 -0.85 9.31
N VAL A 14 11.56 0.48 9.29
CA VAL A 14 12.85 1.18 9.40
C VAL A 14 13.54 0.86 10.73
N SER A 15 12.80 0.82 11.84
CA SER A 15 13.39 0.55 13.16
C SER A 15 13.86 -0.90 13.37
N HIS A 16 13.26 -1.87 12.68
CA HIS A 16 13.60 -3.30 12.82
C HIS A 16 14.35 -3.88 11.60
N GLY A 17 14.50 -3.10 10.52
CA GLY A 17 15.02 -3.52 9.23
C GLY A 17 13.94 -4.18 8.36
N CYS A 18 13.34 -5.27 8.82
CA CYS A 18 12.24 -5.95 8.15
C CYS A 18 11.34 -6.72 9.14
N LEU A 19 10.17 -7.14 8.67
CA LEU A 19 9.26 -8.03 9.39
C LEU A 19 9.66 -9.49 9.15
N THR A 20 9.36 -10.34 10.12
CA THR A 20 9.44 -11.79 9.87
C THR A 20 8.38 -12.21 8.84
N GLU A 21 8.61 -13.30 8.12
CA GLU A 21 7.61 -13.83 7.17
C GLU A 21 6.24 -14.08 7.81
N SER A 22 6.20 -14.42 9.09
CA SER A 22 4.94 -14.69 9.81
C SER A 22 4.18 -13.40 10.09
N GLU A 23 4.87 -12.34 10.53
CA GLU A 23 4.28 -11.02 10.71
C GLU A 23 3.85 -10.42 9.38
N ALA A 24 4.72 -10.44 8.36
CA ALA A 24 4.42 -9.94 7.02
C ALA A 24 3.20 -10.64 6.41
N ARG A 25 3.09 -11.98 6.58
CA ARG A 25 1.89 -12.74 6.16
C ARG A 25 0.64 -12.28 6.87
N TYR A 26 0.72 -12.03 8.19
CA TYR A 26 -0.42 -11.58 8.99
C TYR A 26 -0.91 -10.19 8.55
N VAL A 27 0.02 -9.25 8.36
CA VAL A 27 -0.26 -7.91 7.84
C VAL A 27 -0.84 -7.99 6.42
N PHE A 28 -0.22 -8.76 5.53
CA PHE A 28 -0.62 -8.87 4.13
C PHE A 28 -2.06 -9.36 3.97
N LEU A 29 -2.49 -10.32 4.80
CA LEU A 29 -3.86 -10.83 4.78
C LEU A 29 -4.88 -9.75 5.19
N GLN A 30 -4.57 -8.94 6.19
CA GLN A 30 -5.43 -7.82 6.61
C GLN A 30 -5.54 -6.77 5.50
N LEU A 31 -4.42 -6.39 4.89
CA LEU A 31 -4.39 -5.42 3.79
C LEU A 31 -5.16 -5.93 2.57
N ALA A 32 -4.99 -7.20 2.20
CA ALA A 32 -5.73 -7.80 1.10
C ALA A 32 -7.24 -7.81 1.35
N ASP A 33 -7.68 -8.09 2.58
CA ASP A 33 -9.10 -8.04 2.94
C ASP A 33 -9.65 -6.61 2.92
N ALA A 34 -8.90 -5.64 3.43
CA ALA A 34 -9.26 -4.23 3.39
C ALA A 34 -9.36 -3.70 1.95
N LEU A 35 -8.41 -4.05 1.08
CA LEU A 35 -8.46 -3.70 -0.36
C LEU A 35 -9.67 -4.34 -1.04
N ARG A 36 -9.92 -5.63 -0.80
CA ARG A 36 -11.11 -6.33 -1.30
C ARG A 36 -12.39 -5.59 -0.89
N TYR A 37 -12.46 -5.13 0.36
CA TYR A 37 -13.59 -4.36 0.85
C TYR A 37 -13.76 -3.03 0.09
N ILE A 38 -12.72 -2.18 0.00
CA ILE A 38 -12.85 -0.87 -0.66
C ILE A 38 -13.11 -1.02 -2.17
N HIS A 39 -12.50 -2.01 -2.83
CA HIS A 39 -12.74 -2.32 -4.23
C HIS A 39 -14.19 -2.78 -4.46
N SER A 40 -14.78 -3.54 -3.54
CA SER A 40 -16.21 -3.90 -3.60
C SER A 40 -17.16 -2.70 -3.45
N LYS A 41 -16.64 -1.56 -3.00
CA LYS A 41 -17.36 -0.27 -2.93
C LYS A 41 -17.04 0.65 -4.11
N GLY A 42 -16.30 0.16 -5.11
CA GLY A 42 -15.84 0.96 -6.25
C GLY A 42 -14.77 1.97 -5.90
N VAL A 43 -14.12 1.85 -4.73
CA VAL A 43 -13.06 2.78 -4.29
C VAL A 43 -11.70 2.17 -4.61
N VAL A 44 -10.87 2.91 -5.36
CA VAL A 44 -9.45 2.57 -5.58
C VAL A 44 -8.58 3.50 -4.74
N HIS A 45 -7.64 2.94 -3.97
CA HIS A 45 -6.80 3.68 -3.04
C HIS A 45 -5.78 4.58 -3.74
N ARG A 46 -5.01 4.01 -4.68
CA ARG A 46 -4.00 4.64 -5.56
C ARG A 46 -2.72 5.16 -4.90
N ASP A 47 -2.59 5.04 -3.59
CA ASP A 47 -1.36 5.41 -2.86
C ASP A 47 -1.11 4.48 -1.66
N LEU A 48 -1.26 3.17 -1.89
CA LEU A 48 -1.00 2.19 -0.83
C LEU A 48 0.52 2.04 -0.63
N LYS A 49 0.97 2.30 0.59
CA LYS A 49 2.39 2.26 1.00
C LYS A 49 2.47 2.15 2.53
N PRO A 50 3.61 1.75 3.12
CA PRO A 50 3.76 1.57 4.56
C PRO A 50 3.43 2.83 5.39
N GLU A 51 3.65 4.03 4.86
CA GLU A 51 3.29 5.31 5.52
C GLU A 51 1.77 5.49 5.64
N ASN A 52 1.02 4.93 4.68
CA ASN A 52 -0.46 4.95 4.67
C ASN A 52 -1.06 3.69 5.31
N ILE A 53 -0.26 2.94 6.08
CA ILE A 53 -0.70 1.77 6.85
C ILE A 53 -0.37 2.05 8.30
N LEU A 54 -1.41 2.18 9.13
CA LEU A 54 -1.26 2.47 10.55
C LEU A 54 -1.25 1.19 11.37
N VAL A 55 -0.35 1.10 12.33
CA VAL A 55 -0.28 0.00 13.29
C VAL A 55 -1.12 0.34 14.51
N ASP A 56 -2.01 -0.56 14.93
CA ASP A 56 -2.84 -0.42 16.12
C ASP A 56 -2.20 -1.18 17.28
N LYS A 57 -1.35 -0.51 18.08
CA LYS A 57 -0.65 -1.13 19.22
C LYS A 57 -1.58 -1.60 20.32
N LYS A 58 -2.80 -1.06 20.42
CA LYS A 58 -3.78 -1.49 21.44
C LYS A 58 -4.31 -2.88 21.13
N GLU A 59 -4.60 -3.14 19.86
CA GLU A 59 -5.15 -4.41 19.39
C GLU A 59 -4.05 -5.42 19.01
N SER A 60 -2.84 -4.93 18.71
CA SER A 60 -1.68 -5.75 18.36
C SER A 60 -1.27 -6.70 19.48
N ARG A 61 -0.79 -7.89 19.09
CA ARG A 61 -0.19 -8.89 19.98
C ARG A 61 1.24 -9.19 19.54
N PRO A 62 2.10 -9.75 20.40
CA PRO A 62 3.46 -10.12 20.01
C PRO A 62 3.47 -11.03 18.76
N GLY A 63 4.14 -10.58 17.70
CA GLY A 63 4.23 -11.27 16.40
C GLY A 63 2.94 -11.22 15.54
N LEU A 64 1.92 -10.48 15.96
CA LEU A 64 0.63 -10.33 15.28
C LEU A 64 0.22 -8.84 15.29
N PRO A 65 0.86 -8.00 14.47
CA PRO A 65 0.52 -6.59 14.36
C PRO A 65 -0.86 -6.41 13.71
N GLU A 66 -1.71 -5.61 14.35
CA GLU A 66 -3.01 -5.19 13.81
C GLU A 66 -2.82 -3.91 13.00
N VAL A 67 -3.34 -3.88 11.77
CA VAL A 67 -3.11 -2.77 10.83
C VAL A 67 -4.39 -2.21 10.21
N LYS A 68 -4.35 -0.93 9.85
CA LYS A 68 -5.45 -0.22 9.18
C LYS A 68 -4.91 0.61 8.02
N ILE A 69 -5.58 0.57 6.87
CA ILE A 69 -5.29 1.47 5.75
C ILE A 69 -5.79 2.87 6.08
N SER A 70 -4.95 3.88 5.85
CA SER A 70 -5.24 5.30 6.05
C SER A 70 -5.03 6.10 4.76
N ASP A 71 -5.29 7.42 4.82
CA ASP A 71 -5.12 8.39 3.74
C ASP A 71 -5.76 8.04 2.37
N PHE A 72 -7.08 8.26 2.30
CA PHE A 72 -7.84 8.17 1.06
C PHE A 72 -7.79 9.46 0.22
N GLY A 73 -6.86 10.39 0.48
CA GLY A 73 -6.75 11.67 -0.23
C GLY A 73 -6.48 11.51 -1.74
N HIS A 74 -5.81 10.42 -2.11
CA HIS A 74 -5.57 10.03 -3.50
C HIS A 74 -6.59 9.03 -4.04
N SER A 75 -7.61 8.64 -3.28
CA SER A 75 -8.57 7.64 -3.73
C SER A 75 -9.48 8.16 -4.84
N LYS A 76 -10.06 7.24 -5.62
CA LYS A 76 -11.04 7.57 -6.66
C LYS A 76 -12.14 6.52 -6.70
N LEU A 77 -13.37 7.01 -6.83
CA LEU A 77 -14.52 6.19 -7.18
C LEU A 77 -14.42 5.81 -8.66
N ILE A 78 -14.32 4.51 -8.93
CA ILE A 78 -14.46 3.94 -10.25
C ILE A 78 -15.87 3.34 -10.32
N ASP A 79 -16.78 4.05 -11.02
CA ASP A 79 -18.14 3.57 -11.25
C ASP A 79 -18.16 2.66 -12.49
N ASP A 80 -19.04 1.65 -12.48
CA ASP A 80 -19.10 0.55 -13.46
C ASP A 80 -19.28 1.08 -14.90
N GLY A 81 -18.15 1.34 -15.57
CA GLY A 81 -18.07 1.54 -17.02
C GLY A 81 -17.56 2.90 -17.53
N TYR A 82 -17.35 3.93 -16.69
CA TYR A 82 -17.13 5.30 -17.21
C TYR A 82 -15.97 6.11 -16.63
N SER A 83 -15.35 5.70 -15.53
CA SER A 83 -14.34 6.53 -14.88
C SER A 83 -13.00 5.83 -14.74
N THR A 84 -12.27 5.66 -15.85
CA THR A 84 -10.86 5.27 -15.79
C THR A 84 -10.05 6.38 -15.13
N ALA A 85 -9.00 6.01 -14.39
CA ALA A 85 -8.06 6.97 -13.86
C ALA A 85 -6.96 7.23 -14.89
N LEU A 86 -6.66 8.51 -15.14
CA LEU A 86 -5.68 8.95 -16.15
C LEU A 86 -4.54 9.78 -15.52
N THR A 87 -4.72 10.22 -14.27
CA THR A 87 -3.75 11.06 -13.56
C THR A 87 -2.73 10.17 -12.85
N ARG A 88 -1.45 10.49 -12.97
CA ARG A 88 -0.38 9.92 -12.12
C ARG A 88 -0.45 10.61 -10.76
N VAL A 89 -0.85 9.86 -9.73
CA VAL A 89 -0.91 10.29 -8.32
C VAL A 89 -0.38 9.17 -7.44
N GLY A 90 0.02 9.50 -6.23
CA GLY A 90 0.66 8.57 -5.29
C GLY A 90 2.19 8.55 -5.40
N THR A 91 2.81 7.58 -4.73
CA THR A 91 4.26 7.50 -4.54
C THR A 91 4.94 6.65 -5.63
N PRO A 92 5.91 7.18 -6.40
CA PRO A 92 6.48 6.53 -7.59
C PRO A 92 7.01 5.11 -7.39
N GLN A 93 7.64 4.82 -6.24
CA GLN A 93 8.19 3.51 -5.90
C GLN A 93 7.13 2.40 -5.85
N TYR A 94 5.86 2.77 -5.65
CA TYR A 94 4.72 1.84 -5.53
C TYR A 94 3.83 1.82 -6.78
N TRP A 95 4.19 2.54 -7.84
CA TRP A 95 3.38 2.63 -9.04
C TRP A 95 3.41 1.36 -9.88
N ALA A 96 2.21 0.93 -10.28
CA ALA A 96 2.04 -0.10 -11.27
C ALA A 96 2.52 0.38 -12.66
N PRO A 97 3.03 -0.52 -13.52
CA PRO A 97 3.52 -0.16 -14.85
C PRO A 97 2.45 0.53 -15.70
N GLU A 98 1.18 0.13 -15.59
CA GLU A 98 0.07 0.77 -16.29
C GLU A 98 -0.20 2.20 -15.83
N VAL A 99 0.18 2.60 -14.61
CA VAL A 99 0.09 3.99 -14.13
C VAL A 99 1.15 4.85 -14.82
N LEU A 100 2.35 4.29 -15.05
CA LEU A 100 3.40 4.94 -15.83
C LEU A 100 2.93 5.12 -17.28
N ASP A 101 2.26 4.12 -17.86
CA ASP A 101 1.74 4.17 -19.23
C ASP A 101 0.40 4.93 -19.38
N ALA A 102 -0.26 5.34 -18.30
CA ALA A 102 -1.60 5.94 -18.36
C ALA A 102 -1.66 7.26 -19.15
N ARG A 103 -0.54 7.97 -19.32
CA ARG A 103 -0.48 9.18 -20.19
C ARG A 103 -0.33 8.84 -21.67
N THR A 104 0.16 7.66 -22.01
CA THR A 104 0.33 7.19 -23.40
C THR A 104 -0.82 6.30 -23.86
N ASN A 105 -1.60 5.74 -22.91
CA ASN A 105 -2.67 4.81 -23.18
C ASN A 105 -4.03 5.38 -22.76
N ALA A 106 -4.92 5.64 -23.73
CA ALA A 106 -6.25 6.24 -23.49
C ALA A 106 -7.20 5.36 -22.65
N ARG A 107 -6.82 4.11 -22.36
CA ARG A 107 -7.61 3.18 -21.54
C ARG A 107 -7.56 3.47 -20.04
N GLY A 108 -6.60 4.24 -19.54
CA GLY A 108 -6.41 4.49 -18.10
C GLY A 108 -6.18 3.22 -17.27
N TYR A 109 -6.22 3.35 -15.93
CA TYR A 109 -6.00 2.24 -14.99
C TYR A 109 -7.20 2.04 -14.04
N ASN A 110 -7.24 0.88 -13.38
CA ASN A 110 -8.33 0.41 -12.51
C ASN A 110 -7.82 -0.03 -11.13
N GLU A 111 -8.62 -0.77 -10.36
CA GLU A 111 -8.31 -1.23 -9.00
C GLU A 111 -7.07 -2.13 -8.88
N LYS A 112 -6.59 -2.70 -10.00
CA LYS A 112 -5.41 -3.59 -10.02
C LYS A 112 -4.12 -2.88 -9.67
N VAL A 113 -4.07 -1.54 -9.76
CA VAL A 113 -2.91 -0.76 -9.32
C VAL A 113 -2.67 -0.91 -7.82
N ASP A 114 -3.72 -1.04 -7.01
CA ASP A 114 -3.57 -1.26 -5.57
C ASP A 114 -2.99 -2.64 -5.26
N LEU A 115 -3.24 -3.64 -6.11
CA LEU A 115 -2.66 -4.98 -5.97
C LEU A 115 -1.17 -5.00 -6.32
N TRP A 116 -0.74 -4.18 -7.28
CA TRP A 116 0.68 -3.96 -7.54
C TRP A 116 1.35 -3.32 -6.33
N SER A 117 0.79 -2.21 -5.83
CA SER A 117 1.31 -1.52 -4.64
C SER A 117 1.33 -2.45 -3.43
N LEU A 118 0.33 -3.32 -3.24
CA LEU A 118 0.31 -4.34 -2.20
C LEU A 118 1.49 -5.33 -2.33
N GLY A 119 1.85 -5.73 -3.55
CA GLY A 119 3.02 -6.56 -3.81
C GLY A 119 4.34 -5.86 -3.47
N VAL A 120 4.45 -4.57 -3.79
CA VAL A 120 5.61 -3.74 -3.40
C VAL A 120 5.68 -3.63 -1.87
N VAL A 121 4.56 -3.38 -1.19
CA VAL A 121 4.50 -3.36 0.29
C VAL A 121 4.96 -4.69 0.88
N LEU A 122 4.54 -5.83 0.33
CA LEU A 122 5.01 -7.15 0.79
C LEU A 122 6.53 -7.29 0.67
N PHE A 123 7.10 -6.87 -0.46
CA PHE A 123 8.54 -6.89 -0.66
C PHE A 123 9.25 -6.01 0.37
N VAL A 124 8.80 -4.77 0.55
CA VAL A 124 9.37 -3.83 1.52
C VAL A 124 9.27 -4.37 2.95
N MET A 125 8.15 -5.02 3.32
CA MET A 125 8.01 -5.67 4.62
C MET A 125 9.04 -6.78 4.84
N LEU A 126 9.37 -7.57 3.81
CA LEU A 126 10.26 -8.73 3.93
C LEU A 126 11.74 -8.37 3.82
N GLU A 127 12.07 -7.41 2.96
CA GLU A 127 13.45 -7.10 2.58
C GLU A 127 13.95 -5.77 3.15
N GLY A 128 13.07 -4.90 3.67
CA GLY A 128 13.46 -3.59 4.16
C GLY A 128 14.05 -2.67 3.10
N THR A 129 13.77 -2.94 1.82
CA THR A 129 14.29 -2.20 0.66
C THR A 129 13.24 -2.14 -0.45
N TYR A 130 13.40 -1.26 -1.44
CA TYR A 130 12.51 -1.19 -2.60
C TYR A 130 12.84 -2.24 -3.66
N PRO A 131 11.84 -2.91 -4.26
CA PRO A 131 12.06 -3.90 -5.32
C PRO A 131 12.54 -3.28 -6.64
N PHE A 132 12.25 -2.00 -6.86
CA PHE A 132 12.51 -1.30 -8.12
C PHE A 132 13.14 0.08 -7.84
N ASP A 133 14.39 0.10 -7.38
CA ASP A 133 15.19 1.33 -7.40
C ASP A 133 16.66 1.06 -7.77
N GLY A 134 17.22 2.00 -8.54
CA GLY A 134 18.48 1.85 -9.26
C GLY A 134 19.70 2.23 -8.43
N ALA A 135 20.20 1.26 -7.66
CA ALA A 135 21.46 1.25 -6.91
C ALA A 135 21.52 2.09 -5.61
N ASP A 136 21.76 1.35 -4.52
CA ASP A 136 21.83 1.75 -3.09
C ASP A 136 20.47 2.10 -2.46
N ASN A 137 19.90 1.13 -1.72
CA ASN A 137 18.45 0.96 -1.52
C ASN A 137 18.03 0.79 -0.05
N SER A 138 18.77 1.31 0.93
CA SER A 138 18.28 1.33 2.31
C SER A 138 17.12 2.32 2.46
N LEU A 139 16.09 1.96 3.23
CA LEU A 139 14.99 2.88 3.60
C LEU A 139 15.46 4.02 4.55
N GLU A 140 16.75 4.09 4.87
CA GLU A 140 17.36 4.96 5.87
C GLU A 140 18.02 6.25 5.33
N ASP A 141 17.98 6.52 4.01
CA ASP A 141 18.59 7.72 3.40
C ASP A 141 17.65 8.95 3.30
#